data_AF-A0A7W1I7Z9-F1
#
_entry.id   AF-A0A7W1I7Z9-F1
#
_cell.length_a   1.000
_cell.length_b   1.000
_cell.length_c   1.000
_cell.angle_alpha   90.00
_cell.angle_beta   90.00
_cell.angle_gamma   90.00
#
_symmetry.space_group_name_H-M   'P 1'
#
loop_
_entity.id
_entity.type
_entity.pdbx_description
1 polymer ?
#
loop_
_entity_poly.entity_id
_entity_poly.type
_entity_poly.pdbx_seq_one_letter_code
_entity_poly.pdbx_strand_id
1 'polypeptide(L)' 'MTRTEAIVLRAFAVWTVWVWGTRIGNVIGDESRSTAFKVIHVVLAVVSVAFAVATWVITRRVRARTALR' A
#
# COMPACT_ATOMS: atom_id res chain seq x y z
N MET A 1 -20.16 -6.67 -1.33
CA MET A 1 -19.26 -5.75 -0.63
C MET A 1 -20.01 -4.48 -0.28
N THR A 2 -20.20 -4.24 1.01
CA THR A 2 -20.87 -3.04 1.53
C THR A 2 -20.04 -1.78 1.22
N ARG A 3 -20.64 -0.59 1.39
CA ARG A 3 -19.93 0.68 1.21
C ARG A 3 -18.79 0.82 2.23
N THR A 4 -19.04 0.44 3.48
CA THR A 4 -18.08 0.51 4.58
C THR A 4 -16.86 -0.36 4.32
N GLU A 5 -17.04 -1.64 3.94
CA GLU A 5 -15.94 -2.53 3.57
C GLU A 5 -15.04 -1.93 2.48
N ALA A 6 -15.65 -1.37 1.43
CA ALA A 6 -14.91 -0.76 0.34
C ALA A 6 -14.12 0.48 0.78
N ILE A 7 -14.68 1.29 1.68
CA ILE A 7 -13.98 2.46 2.23
C ILE A 7 -12.79 2.01 3.07
N VAL A 8 -12.96 1.00 3.93
CA VAL A 8 -11.88 0.45 4.76
C VAL A 8 -10.73 -0.06 3.89
N LEU A 9 -11.01 -0.86 2.85
CA LEU A 9 -9.96 -1.39 1.96
C LEU A 9 -9.25 -0.29 1.16
N ARG A 10 -9.99 0.74 0.74
CA ARG A 10 -9.42 1.91 0.06
C ARG A 10 -8.54 2.73 0.99
N ALA A 11 -9.01 2.98 2.21
CA ALA A 11 -8.25 3.69 3.23
C ALA A 11 -6.98 2.93 3.60
N PHE A 12 -7.07 1.61 3.77
CA PHE A 12 -5.91 0.74 3.97
C PHE A 12 -4.89 0.88 2.84
N ALA A 13 -5.31 0.79 1.57
CA ALA A 13 -4.40 0.92 0.43
C ALA A 13 -3.70 2.29 0.39
N VAL A 14 -4.44 3.39 0.60
CA VAL A 14 -3.86 4.75 0.66
C VAL A 14 -2.90 4.88 1.84
N TRP A 15 -3.27 4.35 3.01
CA TRP A 15 -2.46 4.36 4.21
C TRP A 15 -1.14 3.60 4.02
N THR A 16 -1.17 2.43 3.38
CA THR A 16 0.04 1.67 3.07
C THR A 16 1.01 2.48 2.22
N VAL A 17 0.54 3.17 1.19
CA VAL A 17 1.39 4.03 0.34
C VAL A 17 1.99 5.19 1.15
N TRP A 18 1.18 5.84 2.00
CA TRP A 18 1.65 6.92 2.86
C TRP A 18 2.73 6.48 3.85
N VAL A 19 2.49 5.38 4.57
CA VAL A 19 3.43 4.82 5.55
C VAL A 19 4.74 4.42 4.88
N TRP A 20 4.69 3.74 3.74
CA TRP A 20 5.91 3.33 3.06
C TRP A 20 6.66 4.50 2.41
N GLY A 21 5.95 5.49 1.86
CA GLY A 21 6.58 6.71 1.35
C GLY A 21 7.38 7.46 2.42
N THR A 22 6.75 7.68 3.59
CA THR A 22 7.42 8.31 4.74
C THR A 22 8.56 7.45 5.30
N ARG A 23 8.35 6.13 5.43
CA ARG A 23 9.37 5.20 5.94
C ARG A 23 10.60 5.14 5.04
N ILE A 24 10.42 5.08 3.72
CA ILE A 24 11.54 5.05 2.77
C ILE A 24 12.32 6.36 2.79
N GLY A 25 11.65 7.52 2.87
CA GLY A 25 12.32 8.81 3.04
C GLY A 25 13.23 8.81 4.27
N ASN A 26 12.72 8.34 5.41
CA ASN A 26 13.49 8.26 6.66
C ASN A 26 14.67 7.28 6.56
N VAL A 27 14.48 6.10 5.95
CA VAL A 27 15.52 5.06 5.86
C VAL A 27 16.63 5.45 4.88
N ILE A 28 16.29 6.07 3.75
CA ILE A 28 17.29 6.49 2.76
C ILE A 28 18.14 7.63 3.32
N GLY A 29 17.51 8.61 3.98
CA GLY A 29 18.21 9.76 4.58
C GLY A 29 18.98 9.46 5.87
N ASP A 30 18.88 8.26 6.42
CA ASP A 30 19.65 7.85 7.60
C ASP A 30 21.03 7.28 7.17
N GLU A 31 22.08 8.08 7.33
CA GLU A 31 23.46 7.70 7.02
C GLU A 31 24.05 6.69 8.01
N SER A 32 23.42 6.48 9.18
CA SER A 32 23.87 5.49 10.16
C SER A 32 23.52 4.04 9.78
N ARG A 33 22.73 3.84 8.72
CA ARG A 33 22.20 2.53 8.30
C ARG A 33 22.99 1.93 7.16
N SER A 34 23.24 0.62 7.28
CA SER A 34 23.91 -0.15 6.24
C SER A 34 23.09 -0.20 4.94
N THR A 35 23.77 -0.34 3.81
CA THR A 35 23.13 -0.51 2.50
C THR A 35 22.15 -1.68 2.48
N ALA A 36 22.50 -2.81 3.10
CA ALA A 36 21.62 -3.98 3.18
C ALA A 36 20.30 -3.67 3.91
N PHE A 37 20.35 -2.89 5.00
CA PHE A 37 19.16 -2.43 5.70
C PHE A 37 18.26 -1.60 4.79
N LYS A 38 18.85 -0.65 4.03
CA LYS A 38 18.11 0.21 3.09
C LYS A 38 17.43 -0.64 1.99
N VAL A 39 18.17 -1.58 1.39
CA VAL A 39 17.66 -2.45 0.32
C VAL A 39 16.46 -3.28 0.78
N ILE A 40 16.55 -3.93 1.95
CA ILE A 40 15.44 -4.75 2.49
C ILE A 40 14.17 -3.91 2.66
N HIS A 41 14.31 -2.69 3.20
CA HIS A 41 13.15 -1.82 3.40
C HIS A 41 12.55 -1.35 2.08
N VAL A 42 13.38 -1.03 1.08
CA VAL A 42 12.90 -0.71 -0.27
C VAL A 42 12.13 -1.88 -0.87
N VAL A 43 12.64 -3.11 -0.77
CA VAL A 43 11.95 -4.31 -1.27
C VAL A 43 10.61 -4.51 -0.56
N LEU A 44 10.58 -4.41 0.77
CA LEU A 44 9.34 -4.52 1.55
C LEU A 44 8.33 -3.43 1.17
N ALA A 45 8.80 -2.20 0.90
CA ALA A 45 7.96 -1.12 0.41
C ALA A 45 7.32 -1.45 -0.93
N VAL A 46 8.13 -1.89 -1.90
CA VAL A 46 7.65 -2.25 -3.25
C VAL A 46 6.58 -3.35 -3.17
N VAL A 47 6.85 -4.43 -2.43
CA VAL A 47 5.89 -5.54 -2.27
C VAL A 47 4.60 -5.06 -1.59
N SER A 48 4.72 -4.26 -0.53
CA SER A 48 3.55 -3.74 0.18
C SER A 48 2.70 -2.81 -0.68
N VAL A 49 3.33 -1.92 -1.46
CA VAL A 49 2.63 -1.02 -2.39
C VAL A 49 1.98 -1.82 -3.51
N ALA A 50 2.62 -2.87 -4.04
CA ALA A 50 1.99 -3.75 -5.02
C ALA A 50 0.71 -4.39 -4.47
N PHE A 51 0.72 -4.87 -3.22
CA PHE A 51 -0.49 -5.38 -2.56
C PHE A 51 -1.55 -4.31 -2.30
N ALA A 52 -1.15 -3.07 -1.97
CA ALA A 52 -2.08 -1.95 -1.83
C ALA A 52 -2.79 -1.65 -3.17
N VAL A 53 -2.05 -1.62 -4.28
CA VAL A 53 -2.59 -1.43 -5.63
C VAL A 53 -3.54 -2.56 -6.00
N ALA A 54 -3.15 -3.82 -5.75
CA ALA A 54 -4.00 -4.98 -6.01
C ALA A 54 -5.30 -4.90 -5.21
N THR A 55 -5.23 -4.58 -3.91
CA THR A 55 -6.38 -4.37 -3.03
C THR A 55 -7.33 -3.30 -3.59
N TRP A 56 -6.78 -2.17 -4.03
CA TRP A 56 -7.56 -1.08 -4.62
C TRP A 56 -8.28 -1.51 -5.90
N VAL A 57 -7.56 -2.15 -6.82
CA VAL A 57 -8.11 -2.63 -8.11
C VAL A 57 -9.21 -3.66 -7.89
N ILE A 58 -8.99 -4.64 -7.02
CA ILE A 58 -9.98 -5.67 -6.70
C ILE A 58 -11.22 -5.05 -6.06
N THR A 59 -11.04 -4.15 -5.08
CA THR A 59 -12.15 -3.42 -4.45
C THR A 59 -12.99 -2.67 -5.47
N ARG A 60 -12.36 -1.96 -6.43
CA ARG A 60 -13.05 -1.28 -7.53
C ARG A 60 -13.84 -2.26 -8.41
N ARG A 61 -13.22 -3.37 -8.85
CA ARG A 61 -13.85 -4.38 -9.70
C ARG A 61 -15.04 -5.06 -9.02
N VAL A 62 -14.91 -5.42 -7.74
CA VAL A 62 -16.01 -6.04 -6.96
C VAL A 62 -17.17 -5.07 -6.81
N ARG A 63 -16.92 -3.81 -6.45
CA ARG A 63 -17.97 -2.78 -6.31
C ARG A 63 -18.72 -2.51 -7.62
N ALA A 64 -18.00 -2.46 -8.75
CA ALA A 64 -18.62 -2.30 -10.07
C ALA A 64 -19.55 -3.49 -10.41
N ARG A 65 -19.11 -4.73 -10.15
CA ARG A 65 -19.93 -5.93 -10.39
C ARG A 65 -21.18 -5.98 -9.51
N THR A 66 -21.09 -5.53 -8.25
CA THR A 66 -22.27 -5.48 -7.36
C THR A 66 -23.27 -4.40 -7.76
N ALA A 67 -22.85 -3.32 -8.41
CA ALA A 67 -23.76 -2.24 -8.84
C ALA A 67 -24.54 -2.59 -10.13
N LEU A 68 -24.09 -3.58 -10.89
CA LEU A 68 -24.74 -4.07 -12.11
C LEU A 68 -25.73 -5.22 -11.85
N ARG A 69 -25.79 -5.71 -10.61
CA ARG A 69 -26.74 -6.73 -10.15
C ARG A 69 -27.85 -6.06 -9.37
#